data_AF-A0A7S3SLA9-F1
#
_entry.id   AF-A0A7S3SLA9-F1
#
_cell.length_a   1.000
_cell.length_b   1.000
_cell.length_c   1.000
_cell.angle_alpha   90.00
_cell.angle_beta   90.00
_cell.angle_gamma   90.00
#
_symmetry.space_group_name_H-M   'P 1'
#
loop_
_entity.id
_entity.type
_entity.pdbx_description
1 polymer ?
#
loop_
_entity_poly.entity_id
_entity_poly.type
_entity_poly.pdbx_seq_one_letter_code
_entity_poly.pdbx_strand_id
1 'polypeptide(L)'
;AAAAKEERERERLIQLATEEGVKVGAQIAATNKENGVEFVCTSVTSPAGDVSLMLLALAAMNRSAEDAKAPGGGSAHVAKMVFSEGADQLALVVYVPKETR
;
A
#
# COMPACT_ATOMS: atom_id res chain seq x y z
N ALA A 1 30.55 5.78 5.85
CA ALA A 1 30.26 4.33 5.89
C ALA A 1 28.91 4.02 6.54
N ALA A 2 28.61 4.52 7.74
CA ALA A 2 27.30 4.32 8.41
C ALA A 2 26.11 4.95 7.66
N ALA A 3 26.22 6.22 7.26
CA ALA A 3 25.17 6.91 6.50
C ALA A 3 24.78 6.20 5.20
N ALA A 4 25.76 5.68 4.45
CA ALA A 4 25.51 4.92 3.22
C ALA A 4 24.83 3.56 3.47
N LYS A 5 24.98 2.98 4.66
CA LYS A 5 24.28 1.75 5.05
C LYS A 5 22.83 2.05 5.44
N GLU A 6 22.62 3.12 6.20
CA GLU A 6 21.29 3.59 6.59
C GLU A 6 20.44 4.00 5.38
N GLU A 7 21.04 4.67 4.40
CA GLU A 7 20.38 5.04 3.15
C GLU A 7 19.93 3.81 2.35
N ARG A 8 20.81 2.81 2.20
CA ARG A 8 20.47 1.55 1.51
C ARG A 8 19.37 0.76 2.22
N GLU A 9 19.41 0.69 3.56
CA GLU A 9 18.35 0.06 4.34
C GLU A 9 17.02 0.80 4.15
N ARG A 10 17.05 2.14 4.15
CA ARG A 10 15.85 2.96 3.90
C ARG A 10 15.28 2.74 2.50
N GLU A 11 16.12 2.68 1.47
CA GLU A 11 15.71 2.37 0.10
C GLU A 11 15.06 0.98 0.01
N ARG A 12 15.66 -0.02 0.68
CA ARG A 12 15.11 -1.37 0.74
C ARG A 12 13.74 -1.40 1.40
N LEU A 13 13.54 -0.67 2.50
CA LEU A 13 12.24 -0.57 3.17
C LEU A 13 11.18 0.09 2.27
N ILE A 14 11.56 1.14 1.54
CA ILE A 14 10.69 1.79 0.55
C ILE A 14 10.29 0.80 -0.55
N GLN A 15 11.23 0.03 -1.06
CA GLN A 15 10.97 -0.97 -2.10
C GLN A 15 10.00 -2.05 -1.58
N LEU A 16 10.25 -2.61 -0.40
CA LEU A 16 9.40 -3.65 0.20
C LEU A 16 7.96 -3.15 0.41
N ALA A 17 7.81 -1.95 0.99
CA ALA A 17 6.50 -1.31 1.18
C ALA A 17 5.77 -1.08 -0.15
N THR A 18 6.50 -0.67 -1.17
CA THR A 18 5.92 -0.44 -2.51
C THR A 18 5.47 -1.74 -3.15
N GLU A 19 6.31 -2.79 -3.14
CA GLU A 19 5.99 -4.09 -3.72
C GLU A 19 4.82 -4.78 -3.01
N GLU A 20 4.76 -4.71 -1.68
CA GLU A 20 3.61 -5.20 -0.91
C GLU A 20 2.34 -4.43 -1.30
N GLY A 21 2.42 -3.10 -1.40
CA GLY A 21 1.31 -2.26 -1.84
C GLY A 21 0.79 -2.64 -3.24
N VAL A 22 1.66 -2.92 -4.21
CA VAL A 22 1.25 -3.40 -5.54
C VAL A 22 0.48 -4.73 -5.43
N LYS A 23 1.02 -5.71 -4.69
CA LYS A 23 0.39 -7.03 -4.54
C LYS A 23 -0.97 -6.95 -3.85
N VAL A 24 -1.05 -6.22 -2.74
CA VAL A 24 -2.30 -6.06 -1.97
C VAL A 24 -3.33 -5.27 -2.79
N GLY A 25 -2.92 -4.21 -3.49
CA GLY A 25 -3.82 -3.47 -4.37
C GLY A 25 -4.39 -4.35 -5.47
N ALA A 26 -3.57 -5.19 -6.11
CA ALA A 26 -4.03 -6.12 -7.13
C ALA A 26 -5.06 -7.14 -6.59
N GLN A 27 -4.84 -7.66 -5.37
CA GLN A 27 -5.80 -8.55 -4.70
C GLN A 27 -7.13 -7.85 -4.38
N ILE A 28 -7.08 -6.59 -3.94
CA ILE A 28 -8.29 -5.77 -3.70
C ILE A 28 -9.05 -5.56 -5.01
N ALA A 29 -8.36 -5.18 -6.09
CA ALA A 29 -8.98 -4.96 -7.39
C ALA A 29 -9.62 -6.24 -7.95
N ALA A 30 -8.94 -7.39 -7.82
CA ALA A 30 -9.50 -8.69 -8.18
C ALA A 30 -10.74 -9.04 -7.36
N THR A 31 -10.68 -8.84 -6.03
CA THR A 31 -11.81 -9.10 -5.13
C THR A 31 -13.01 -8.21 -5.45
N ASN A 32 -12.80 -6.93 -5.76
CA ASN A 32 -13.86 -6.03 -6.22
C ASN A 32 -14.46 -6.53 -7.54
N LYS A 33 -13.63 -6.93 -8.51
CA LYS A 33 -14.08 -7.44 -9.81
C LYS A 33 -14.92 -8.72 -9.69
N GLU A 34 -14.54 -9.61 -8.77
CA GLU A 34 -15.19 -10.91 -8.59
C GLU A 34 -16.44 -10.82 -7.70
N ASN A 35 -16.37 -10.03 -6.62
CA ASN A 35 -17.35 -10.06 -5.53
C ASN A 35 -18.05 -8.71 -5.29
N GLY A 36 -17.70 -7.65 -6.03
CA GLY A 36 -18.32 -6.33 -5.90
C GLY A 36 -18.01 -5.60 -4.59
N VAL A 37 -16.91 -5.96 -3.90
CA VAL A 37 -16.56 -5.35 -2.60
C VAL A 37 -16.07 -3.92 -2.77
N GLU A 38 -16.77 -2.95 -2.17
CA GLU A 38 -16.43 -1.52 -2.27
C GLU A 38 -15.65 -0.99 -1.06
N PHE A 39 -15.69 -1.70 0.06
CA PHE A 39 -15.03 -1.32 1.31
C PHE A 39 -14.20 -2.49 1.85
N VAL A 40 -12.91 -2.25 2.08
CA VAL A 40 -11.96 -3.28 2.51
C VAL A 40 -11.17 -2.83 3.75
N CYS A 41 -11.03 -3.72 4.72
CA CYS A 41 -10.02 -3.62 5.77
C CYS A 41 -8.91 -4.63 5.47
N THR A 42 -7.65 -4.21 5.46
CA THR A 42 -6.51 -5.09 5.18
C THR A 42 -5.27 -4.65 5.95
N SER A 43 -4.31 -5.54 6.15
CA SER A 43 -3.05 -5.22 6.81
C SER A 43 -1.86 -5.34 5.86
N VAL A 44 -0.82 -4.56 6.11
CA VAL A 44 0.50 -4.61 5.46
C VAL A 44 1.59 -4.69 6.51
N THR A 45 2.61 -5.49 6.25
CA THR A 45 3.63 -5.84 7.26
C THR A 45 4.90 -5.02 7.09
N SER A 46 5.34 -4.78 5.85
CA SER A 46 6.63 -4.15 5.57
C SER A 46 6.79 -2.70 6.06
N PRO A 47 5.71 -1.89 6.21
CA PRO A 47 5.82 -0.58 6.86
C PRO A 47 6.11 -0.66 8.37
N ALA A 48 5.83 -1.78 9.04
CA ALA A 48 6.07 -1.98 10.48
C ALA A 48 5.56 -0.83 11.36
N GLY A 49 4.37 -0.32 11.07
CA GLY A 49 3.79 0.82 11.78
C GLY A 49 4.35 2.21 11.36
N ASP A 50 5.27 2.31 10.41
CA ASP A 50 5.73 3.59 9.86
C ASP A 50 4.70 4.17 8.88
N VAL A 51 4.09 5.29 9.26
CA VAL A 51 3.04 5.96 8.46
C VAL A 51 3.56 6.41 7.09
N SER A 52 4.82 6.83 6.98
CA SER A 52 5.40 7.27 5.69
C SER A 52 5.52 6.11 4.72
N LEU A 53 5.97 4.95 5.20
CA LEU A 53 6.01 3.72 4.39
C LEU A 53 4.60 3.22 4.05
N MET A 54 3.63 3.35 4.96
CA MET A 54 2.22 3.02 4.67
C MET A 54 1.63 3.91 3.57
N LEU A 55 1.95 5.20 3.55
CA LEU A 55 1.49 6.11 2.50
C LEU A 55 2.09 5.74 1.13
N LEU A 56 3.35 5.26 1.09
CA LEU A 56 3.96 4.73 -0.13
C LEU A 56 3.28 3.45 -0.61
N ALA A 57 3.03 2.50 0.31
CA ALA A 57 2.29 1.28 0.01
C ALA A 57 0.88 1.61 -0.51
N LEU A 58 0.16 2.54 0.13
CA LEU A 58 -1.17 2.98 -0.29
C LEU A 58 -1.14 3.65 -1.67
N ALA A 59 -0.14 4.49 -1.94
CA ALA A 59 0.04 5.09 -3.26
C ALA A 59 0.29 4.01 -4.33
N ALA A 60 1.06 2.97 -4.01
CA ALA A 60 1.29 1.83 -4.89
C ALA A 60 0.01 1.01 -5.13
N MET A 61 -0.81 0.77 -4.09
CA MET A 61 -2.10 0.10 -4.20
C MET A 61 -3.05 0.81 -5.18
N ASN A 62 -3.04 2.15 -5.16
CA ASN A 62 -3.94 2.99 -5.94
C ASN A 62 -3.42 3.33 -7.35
N ARG A 63 -2.11 3.20 -7.59
CA ARG A 63 -1.53 3.44 -8.91
C ARG A 63 -2.10 2.47 -9.95
N SER A 64 -2.25 2.93 -11.19
CA SER A 64 -2.75 2.08 -12.28
C SER A 64 -1.87 0.85 -12.49
N ALA A 65 -2.51 -0.31 -12.71
CA ALA A 65 -1.81 -1.53 -13.11
C ALA A 65 -1.19 -1.42 -14.52
N GLU A 66 -1.69 -0.48 -15.33
CA GLU A 66 -1.26 -0.25 -16.72
C GLU A 66 -0.12 0.79 -16.82
N ASP A 67 0.36 1.32 -15.70
CA ASP A 67 1.45 2.31 -15.70
C ASP A 67 2.75 1.65 -16.18
N ALA A 68 3.20 2.04 -17.38
CA ALA A 68 4.38 1.50 -18.03
C ALA A 68 5.71 1.81 -17.31
N LYS A 69 5.74 2.85 -16.45
CA LYS A 69 6.97 3.25 -15.73
C LYS A 69 7.11 2.55 -14.39
N ALA A 70 6.00 2.31 -13.70
CA ALA A 70 5.97 1.65 -12.40
C ALA A 70 4.59 1.02 -12.19
N PRO A 71 4.42 -0.30 -12.42
CA PRO A 71 3.11 -0.94 -12.32
C PRO A 71 2.55 -0.83 -10.90
N GLY A 72 1.26 -0.49 -10.80
CA GLY A 72 0.54 -0.35 -9.54
C GLY A 72 -0.43 -1.48 -9.24
N GLY A 73 -1.13 -1.40 -8.11
CA GLY A 73 -2.15 -2.36 -7.69
C GLY A 73 -3.54 -2.14 -8.30
N GLY A 74 -3.80 -0.98 -8.91
CA GLY A 74 -5.02 -0.71 -9.69
C GLY A 74 -6.31 -0.56 -8.88
N SER A 75 -6.22 -0.38 -7.56
CA SER A 75 -7.40 -0.43 -6.66
C SER A 75 -7.97 0.94 -6.26
N ALA A 76 -7.63 2.03 -6.95
CA ALA A 76 -8.06 3.40 -6.57
C ALA A 76 -9.59 3.61 -6.54
N HIS A 77 -10.37 2.71 -7.11
CA HIS A 77 -11.84 2.75 -7.11
C HIS A 77 -12.47 2.07 -5.90
N VAL A 78 -11.68 1.48 -5.00
CA VAL A 78 -12.15 0.77 -3.79
C VAL A 78 -11.75 1.57 -2.55
N ALA A 79 -12.69 1.77 -1.62
CA ALA A 79 -12.38 2.36 -0.32
C ALA A 79 -11.66 1.34 0.57
N LYS A 80 -10.59 1.78 1.25
CA LYS A 80 -9.78 0.86 2.05
C LYS A 80 -9.23 1.49 3.31
N MET A 81 -9.24 0.71 4.38
CA MET A 81 -8.49 0.96 5.61
C MET A 81 -7.33 -0.03 5.67
N VAL A 82 -6.12 0.49 5.73
CA VAL A 82 -4.88 -0.30 5.75
C VAL A 82 -4.25 -0.18 7.13
N PHE A 83 -3.98 -1.31 7.76
CA PHE A 83 -3.35 -1.41 9.08
C PHE A 83 -1.88 -1.84 8.92
N SER A 84 -0.99 -1.36 9.79
CA SER A 84 0.36 -1.89 9.91
C SER A 84 0.81 -1.85 11.36
N GLU A 85 1.20 -3.01 11.89
CA GLU A 85 1.70 -3.15 13.25
C GLU A 85 3.23 -2.98 13.27
N GLY A 86 3.70 -2.17 14.23
CA GLY A 86 5.10 -2.07 14.62
C GLY A 86 5.28 -2.50 16.07
N ALA A 87 6.53 -2.54 16.53
CA ALA A 87 6.84 -2.92 17.91
C ALA A 87 6.20 -1.99 18.95
N ASP A 88 6.17 -0.69 18.68
CA ASP A 88 5.72 0.34 19.63
C ASP A 88 4.38 1.00 19.26
N GLN A 89 3.92 0.81 18.01
CA GLN A 89 2.71 1.48 17.51
C GLN A 89 1.96 0.67 16.45
N LEU A 90 0.64 0.80 16.43
CA LEU A 90 -0.22 0.39 15.33
C LEU A 90 -0.56 1.63 14.50
N ALA A 91 -0.21 1.62 13.22
CA ALA A 91 -0.55 2.68 12.29
C ALA A 91 -1.69 2.25 11.36
N LEU A 92 -2.50 3.23 10.97
CA LEU A 92 -3.63 3.05 10.08
C LEU A 92 -3.65 4.18 9.05
N VAL A 93 -3.85 3.84 7.77
CA VAL A 93 -4.14 4.81 6.72
C VAL A 93 -5.45 4.45 6.05
N VAL A 94 -6.30 5.47 5.84
CA VAL A 94 -7.62 5.30 5.22
C VAL A 94 -7.64 6.05 3.90
N TYR A 95 -8.10 5.37 2.86
CA TYR A 95 -8.34 5.95 1.56
C TYR A 95 -9.81 5.85 1.20
N VAL A 96 -10.39 7.02 0.90
CA VAL A 96 -11.76 7.18 0.44
C VAL A 96 -11.69 7.74 -0.99
N PRO A 97 -12.17 7.01 -2.01
CA PRO A 97 -12.29 7.53 -3.37
C PRO A 97 -13.16 8.79 -3.41
N LYS A 98 -12.86 9.73 -4.31
CA LYS A 98 -13.64 10.98 -4.45
C LYS A 98 -15.05 10.75 -4.97
N GLU A 99 -15.24 9.69 -5.75
CA GLU A 99 -16.52 9.30 -6.30
C GLU A 99 -16.88 7.94 -5.70
N THR A 100 -17.98 7.89 -4.96
CA THR A 100 -18.67 6.64 -4.61
C THR A 100 -19.61 6.32 -5.76
N ARG A 101 -19.56 5.08 -6.26
CA ARG A 101 -20.42 4.65 -7.37
C ARG A 101 -21.85 4.40 -6.91
#